data_AF-D7G6R2-F1
#
_entry.id   AF-D7G6R2-F1
#
_cell.length_a   1.000
_cell.length_b   1.000
_cell.length_c   1.000
_cell.angle_alpha   90.00
_cell.angle_beta   90.00
_cell.angle_gamma   90.00
#
_symmetry.space_group_name_H-M   'P 1'
#
loop_
_entity.id
_entity.type
_entity.pdbx_description
1 polymer ?
#
loop_
_entity_poly.entity_id
_entity_poly.type
_entity_poly.pdbx_seq_one_letter_code
_entity_poly.pdbx_strand_id
1 'polypeptide(L)'
;MVNVVDKKCCHPECLKYPSYGTDGSKKAEFCAKHAKPAMVNVVAKRCGHSGCITKPRFGTEGGKAQFCFQHRSPGMVNVVSKRCGHAGCVTQPSFGTDGSKKAEFCAKHAKEDMVNVVDKKCGHPECLKYPSYGTEGSKKAEFCAKHAKPAMVNVVAKRCGYPGCVTHPSYGTANGKKAEFCAKHAKEDMVSVHGYKKCGHPGCIKQSFFGMADSKKPELCSQHAKADMVNVVRKICIRPGCNKYTSIGADGPTKKKAEFCPKHTRGRKKRPRGRPKKKS
;
A
#
# COMPACT_ATOMS: atom_id res chain seq x y z
N MET A 1 -6.52 44.03 -15.27
CA MET A 1 -7.19 42.75 -15.58
C MET A 1 -6.93 42.49 -17.05
N VAL A 2 -5.94 41.66 -17.42
CA VAL A 2 -5.54 41.54 -18.83
C VAL A 2 -6.26 40.34 -19.45
N ASN A 3 -7.03 40.65 -20.50
CA ASN A 3 -7.74 39.74 -21.40
C ASN A 3 -6.95 38.46 -21.70
N VAL A 4 -7.47 37.30 -21.27
CA VAL A 4 -6.97 36.00 -21.71
C VAL A 4 -7.81 35.59 -22.91
N VAL A 5 -7.26 35.78 -24.12
CA VAL A 5 -7.77 35.16 -25.35
C VAL A 5 -7.93 33.66 -25.07
N ASP A 6 -9.10 33.11 -25.38
CA ASP A 6 -9.54 31.73 -25.11
C ASP A 6 -8.61 30.71 -25.80
N LYS A 7 -7.45 30.46 -25.18
CA LYS A 7 -6.46 29.51 -25.70
C LYS A 7 -6.96 28.10 -25.42
N LYS A 8 -7.41 27.44 -26.48
CA LYS A 8 -7.79 26.01 -26.47
C LYS A 8 -6.60 25.13 -26.82
N CYS A 9 -6.66 23.87 -26.43
CA CYS A 9 -5.71 22.85 -26.83
C CYS A 9 -5.65 22.73 -28.36
N CYS A 10 -4.46 22.64 -28.95
CA CYS A 10 -4.24 22.48 -30.40
C CYS A 10 -4.70 21.12 -30.98
N HIS A 11 -5.42 20.30 -30.20
CA HIS A 11 -6.00 19.05 -30.68
C HIS A 11 -7.41 19.35 -31.20
N PRO A 12 -7.80 18.86 -32.38
CA PRO A 12 -9.16 19.04 -32.92
C PRO A 12 -10.22 18.69 -31.87
N GLU A 13 -11.25 19.53 -31.78
CA GLU A 13 -12.40 19.37 -30.87
C GLU A 13 -12.07 19.33 -29.36
N CYS A 14 -10.86 19.71 -28.96
CA CYS A 14 -10.49 19.76 -27.56
C CYS A 14 -10.78 21.13 -26.93
N LEU A 15 -11.82 21.20 -26.10
CA LEU A 15 -12.20 22.42 -25.35
C LEU A 15 -11.37 22.65 -24.07
N LYS A 16 -10.34 21.84 -23.82
CA LYS A 16 -9.50 21.99 -22.62
C LYS A 16 -8.44 23.06 -22.81
N TYR A 17 -8.15 23.79 -21.75
CA TYR A 17 -7.01 24.70 -21.70
C TYR A 17 -5.68 23.93 -21.86
N PRO A 18 -4.76 24.43 -22.71
CA PRO A 18 -3.45 23.85 -22.86
C PRO A 18 -2.60 24.16 -21.63
N SER A 19 -1.82 23.17 -21.20
CA SER A 19 -0.85 23.31 -20.10
C SER A 19 0.52 22.70 -20.43
N TYR A 20 0.61 21.93 -21.51
CA TYR A 20 1.79 21.21 -21.93
C TYR A 20 2.37 21.83 -23.21
N GLY A 21 3.69 21.91 -23.27
CA GLY A 21 4.45 22.45 -24.39
C GLY A 21 5.86 21.86 -24.41
N THR A 22 6.71 22.39 -25.28
CA THR A 22 8.14 22.02 -25.33
C THR A 22 8.87 22.49 -24.08
N ASP A 23 9.92 21.76 -23.69
CA ASP A 23 10.76 22.18 -22.56
C ASP A 23 11.44 23.52 -22.86
N GLY A 24 11.48 24.42 -21.86
CA GLY A 24 11.97 25.79 -22.02
C GLY A 24 10.99 26.78 -22.67
N SER A 25 9.90 26.32 -23.29
CA SER A 25 8.88 27.21 -23.87
C SER A 25 7.92 27.76 -22.82
N LYS A 26 7.51 29.03 -22.98
CA LYS A 26 6.42 29.65 -22.20
C LYS A 26 5.04 29.38 -22.80
N LYS A 27 4.97 28.79 -23.99
CA LYS A 27 3.73 28.54 -24.73
C LYS A 27 3.24 27.11 -24.45
N ALA A 28 2.06 27.01 -23.86
CA ALA A 28 1.34 25.74 -23.77
C ALA A 28 0.49 25.54 -25.03
N GLU A 29 0.57 24.36 -25.63
CA GLU A 29 -0.11 24.03 -26.89
C GLU A 29 -1.08 22.86 -26.71
N PHE A 30 -0.80 21.95 -25.78
CA PHE A 30 -1.62 20.75 -25.56
C PHE A 30 -2.13 20.66 -24.13
N CYS A 31 -3.29 20.04 -23.95
CA CYS A 31 -3.75 19.64 -22.61
C CYS A 31 -3.02 18.36 -22.17
N ALA A 32 -3.11 18.00 -20.89
CA ALA A 32 -2.43 16.82 -20.34
C ALA A 32 -2.74 15.51 -21.09
N LYS A 33 -3.94 15.37 -21.67
CA LYS A 33 -4.34 14.18 -22.44
C LYS A 33 -3.72 14.12 -23.82
N HIS A 34 -3.42 15.27 -24.42
CA HIS A 34 -2.89 15.37 -25.79
C HIS A 34 -1.41 15.77 -25.81
N ALA A 35 -0.75 15.72 -24.66
CA ALA A 35 0.67 15.98 -24.54
C ALA A 35 1.46 14.83 -25.19
N LYS A 36 2.38 15.17 -26.11
CA LYS A 36 3.33 14.20 -26.66
C LYS A 36 4.32 13.76 -25.57
N PRO A 37 4.96 12.58 -25.67
CA PRO A 37 5.86 12.07 -24.62
C PRO A 37 7.00 13.03 -24.20
N ALA A 38 7.48 13.88 -25.12
CA ALA A 38 8.51 14.88 -24.85
C ALA A 38 7.98 16.22 -24.30
N MET A 39 6.66 16.39 -24.19
CA MET A 39 6.04 17.63 -23.72
C MET A 39 5.93 17.67 -22.21
N VAL A 40 6.15 18.84 -21.66
CA VAL A 40 6.20 19.10 -20.23
C VAL A 40 5.17 20.16 -19.87
N ASN A 41 4.68 20.15 -18.63
CA ASN A 41 3.76 21.18 -18.17
C ASN A 41 4.51 22.52 -18.04
N VAL A 42 4.22 23.47 -18.92
CA VAL A 42 4.90 24.79 -18.99
C VAL A 42 4.18 25.87 -18.18
N VAL A 43 2.94 25.60 -17.75
CA VAL A 43 2.13 26.52 -16.95
C VAL A 43 2.36 26.31 -15.45
N ALA A 44 2.58 25.07 -15.03
CA ALA A 44 2.86 24.74 -13.65
C ALA A 44 4.24 25.26 -13.22
N LYS A 45 4.32 25.82 -12.00
CA LYS A 45 5.60 26.21 -11.41
C LYS A 45 6.53 24.99 -11.31
N ARG A 46 7.77 25.20 -11.73
CA ARG A 46 8.86 24.22 -11.70
C ARG A 46 9.87 24.58 -10.61
N CYS A 47 10.67 23.59 -10.26
CA CYS A 47 11.83 23.78 -9.42
C CYS A 47 12.77 24.82 -10.05
N GLY A 48 13.33 25.73 -9.26
CA GLY A 48 14.26 26.77 -9.70
C GLY A 48 15.62 26.25 -10.14
N HIS A 49 15.85 24.93 -10.09
CA HIS A 49 17.05 24.30 -10.63
C HIS A 49 16.88 24.09 -12.14
N SER A 50 17.88 24.49 -12.92
CA SER A 50 17.90 24.37 -14.38
C SER A 50 17.60 22.95 -14.84
N GLY A 51 16.66 22.79 -15.77
CA GLY A 51 16.26 21.48 -16.31
C GLY A 51 15.38 20.62 -15.38
N CYS A 52 15.05 21.08 -14.17
CA CYS A 52 14.20 20.31 -13.28
C CYS A 52 12.70 20.54 -13.54
N ILE A 53 12.01 19.50 -14.02
CA ILE A 53 10.55 19.54 -14.27
C ILE A 53 9.70 19.20 -13.04
N THR A 54 10.32 18.91 -11.90
CA THR A 54 9.60 18.55 -10.67
C THR A 54 8.93 19.77 -10.05
N LYS A 55 7.71 19.59 -9.52
CA LYS A 55 6.99 20.64 -8.80
C LYS A 55 7.75 21.04 -7.52
N PRO A 56 7.99 22.34 -7.27
CA PRO A 56 8.67 22.79 -6.07
C PRO A 56 7.77 22.63 -4.85
N ARG A 57 8.40 22.26 -3.72
CA ARG A 57 7.74 22.15 -2.41
C ARG A 57 8.52 22.86 -1.30
N PHE A 58 9.80 23.12 -1.52
CA PHE A 58 10.74 23.67 -0.55
C PHE A 58 11.06 25.13 -0.86
N GLY A 59 11.20 25.93 0.19
CA GLY A 59 11.54 27.35 0.11
C GLY A 59 11.99 27.87 1.46
N THR A 60 12.17 29.19 1.55
CA THR A 60 12.44 29.88 2.80
C THR A 60 11.20 29.88 3.69
N GLU A 61 11.39 30.06 5.00
CA GLU A 61 10.28 30.19 5.94
C GLU A 61 9.37 31.39 5.59
N GLY A 62 8.05 31.18 5.59
CA GLY A 62 7.07 32.17 5.13
C GLY A 62 7.06 32.44 3.61
N GLY A 63 8.02 31.88 2.87
CA GLY A 63 8.22 32.11 1.44
C GLY A 63 7.42 31.18 0.52
N LYS A 64 7.56 31.42 -0.78
CA LYS A 64 7.00 30.57 -1.84
C LYS A 64 7.89 29.34 -2.09
N ALA A 65 7.31 28.24 -2.53
CA ALA A 65 8.08 27.05 -2.91
C ALA A 65 8.90 27.35 -4.18
N GLN A 66 10.22 27.18 -4.08
CA GLN A 66 11.19 27.43 -5.15
C GLN A 66 11.83 26.13 -5.64
N PHE A 67 12.09 25.17 -4.75
CA PHE A 67 12.87 23.97 -5.09
C PHE A 67 12.11 22.67 -4.79
N CYS A 68 12.46 21.60 -5.51
CA CYS A 68 11.99 20.26 -5.21
C CYS A 68 12.80 19.65 -4.05
N PHE A 69 12.45 18.43 -3.62
CA PHE A 69 13.16 17.78 -2.52
C PHE A 69 14.65 17.53 -2.82
N GLN A 70 14.98 17.21 -4.07
CA GLN A 70 16.36 16.92 -4.49
C GLN A 70 17.24 18.18 -4.60
N HIS A 71 16.64 19.33 -4.96
CA HIS A 71 17.37 20.59 -5.18
C HIS A 71 17.20 21.59 -4.04
N ARG A 72 16.75 21.14 -2.86
CA ARG A 72 16.64 22.02 -1.70
C ARG A 72 18.02 22.26 -1.10
N SER A 73 18.35 23.50 -0.78
CA SER A 73 19.52 23.82 0.03
C SER A 73 19.27 23.49 1.51
N PRO A 74 20.34 23.26 2.31
CA PRO A 74 20.22 23.20 3.76
C PRO A 74 19.48 24.43 4.31
N GLY A 75 18.58 24.22 5.27
CA GLY A 75 17.72 25.28 5.81
C GLY A 75 16.41 25.52 5.06
N MET A 76 16.24 24.98 3.84
CA MET A 76 14.94 25.08 3.15
C MET A 76 13.90 24.14 3.75
N VAL A 77 12.71 24.68 3.96
CA VAL A 77 11.58 24.00 4.60
C VAL A 77 10.48 23.72 3.60
N ASN A 78 9.67 22.69 3.85
CA ASN A 78 8.48 22.43 3.03
C ASN A 78 7.44 23.53 3.33
N VAL A 79 7.15 24.38 2.35
CA VAL A 79 6.21 25.52 2.47
C VAL A 79 4.83 25.18 1.91
N VAL A 80 4.68 24.01 1.28
CA VAL A 80 3.40 23.57 0.69
C VAL A 80 2.61 22.68 1.65
N SER A 81 3.31 21.87 2.46
CA SER A 81 2.67 21.06 3.49
C SER A 81 2.13 21.94 4.62
N LYS A 82 0.99 21.54 5.20
CA LYS A 82 0.45 22.17 6.40
C LYS A 82 1.47 22.10 7.53
N ARG A 83 1.56 23.19 8.28
CA ARG A 83 2.43 23.33 9.46
C ARG A 83 1.60 23.34 10.73
N CYS A 84 2.26 23.00 11.83
CA CYS A 84 1.73 23.23 13.16
C CYS A 84 1.33 24.71 13.29
N GLY A 85 0.21 24.98 13.98
CA GLY A 85 -0.28 26.32 14.25
C GLY A 85 0.57 27.11 15.26
N HIS A 86 1.64 26.53 15.80
CA HIS A 86 2.59 27.22 16.66
C HIS A 86 3.61 27.98 15.81
N ALA A 87 3.84 29.25 16.13
CA ALA A 87 4.76 30.12 15.39
C ALA A 87 6.17 29.51 15.33
N GLY A 88 6.81 29.55 14.16
CA GLY A 88 8.15 28.97 13.93
C GLY A 88 8.21 27.44 13.89
N CYS A 89 7.08 26.74 14.08
CA CYS A 89 7.08 25.29 14.05
C CYS A 89 6.93 24.73 12.62
N VAL A 90 7.98 24.08 12.12
CA VAL A 90 8.01 23.47 10.77
C VAL A 90 7.50 22.03 10.71
N THR A 91 7.09 21.48 11.86
CA THR A 91 6.60 20.10 11.92
C THR A 91 5.17 20.00 11.40
N GLN A 92 4.84 18.84 10.82
CA GLN A 92 3.48 18.57 10.33
C GLN A 92 2.54 18.37 11.54
N PRO A 93 1.34 18.98 11.52
CA PRO A 93 0.40 18.80 12.62
C PRO A 93 -0.19 17.39 12.58
N SER A 94 -0.37 16.80 13.75
CA SER A 94 -1.03 15.52 13.96
C SER A 94 -2.13 15.57 15.03
N PHE A 95 -2.13 16.61 15.87
CA PHE A 95 -3.07 16.82 16.97
C PHE A 95 -4.11 17.87 16.62
N GLY A 96 -5.34 17.66 17.07
CA GLY A 96 -6.46 18.57 16.89
C GLY A 96 -7.58 18.25 17.89
N THR A 97 -8.72 18.92 17.73
CA THR A 97 -9.91 18.66 18.54
C THR A 97 -10.45 17.25 18.31
N ASP A 98 -11.00 16.63 19.37
CA ASP A 98 -11.63 15.31 19.24
C ASP A 98 -12.75 15.32 18.19
N GLY A 99 -12.86 14.24 17.42
CA GLY A 99 -13.78 14.14 16.29
C GLY A 99 -13.39 14.94 15.04
N SER A 100 -12.43 15.86 15.10
CA SER A 100 -11.99 16.65 13.94
C SER A 100 -11.26 15.81 12.88
N LYS A 101 -11.36 16.27 11.63
CA LYS A 101 -10.56 15.76 10.49
C LYS A 101 -9.30 16.58 10.24
N LYS A 102 -9.14 17.71 10.95
CA LYS A 102 -8.04 18.65 10.75
C LYS A 102 -7.12 18.57 11.95
N ALA A 103 -5.85 18.23 11.70
CA ALA A 103 -4.79 18.44 12.67
C ALA A 103 -4.31 19.89 12.58
N GLU A 104 -4.13 20.52 13.73
CA GLU A 104 -3.74 21.92 13.89
C GLU A 104 -2.36 22.05 14.52
N PHE A 105 -2.02 21.17 15.47
CA PHE A 105 -0.75 21.22 16.19
C PHE A 105 0.04 19.93 16.05
N CYS A 106 1.36 19.98 16.23
CA CYS A 106 2.18 18.78 16.37
C CYS A 106 2.14 18.28 17.80
N ALA A 107 2.63 17.07 18.05
CA ALA A 107 2.69 16.47 19.40
C ALA A 107 3.30 17.39 20.46
N LYS A 108 4.37 18.14 20.12
CA LYS A 108 5.07 19.04 21.05
C LYS A 108 4.27 20.31 21.41
N HIS A 109 3.30 20.69 20.59
CA HIS A 109 2.51 21.92 20.77
C HIS A 109 1.01 21.59 20.91
N ALA A 110 0.69 20.34 21.18
CA ALA A 110 -0.68 19.92 21.47
C ALA A 110 -1.07 20.48 22.84
N LYS A 111 -2.27 21.06 22.94
CA LYS A 111 -2.89 21.41 24.22
C LYS A 111 -3.39 20.13 24.91
N GLU A 112 -3.61 20.19 26.23
CA GLU A 112 -4.03 19.02 27.02
C GLU A 112 -5.30 18.34 26.47
N ASP A 113 -6.25 19.13 25.95
CA ASP A 113 -7.51 18.61 25.38
C ASP A 113 -7.39 18.08 23.94
N MET A 114 -6.21 18.14 23.32
CA MET A 114 -6.03 17.75 21.92
C MET A 114 -5.65 16.28 21.77
N VAL A 115 -6.26 15.63 20.78
CA VAL A 115 -5.99 14.22 20.45
C VAL A 115 -5.26 14.09 19.12
N ASN A 116 -4.49 13.01 18.95
CA ASN A 116 -3.90 12.70 17.65
C ASN A 116 -5.01 12.28 16.66
N VAL A 117 -5.37 13.20 15.77
CA VAL A 117 -6.45 13.00 14.78
C VAL A 117 -5.95 12.31 13.50
N VAL A 118 -4.63 12.20 13.33
CA VAL A 118 -3.97 11.52 12.18
C VAL A 118 -3.80 10.03 12.47
N ASP A 119 -3.12 9.71 13.58
CA ASP A 119 -2.87 8.34 14.04
C ASP A 119 -3.82 7.99 15.18
N LYS A 120 -5.09 7.79 14.82
CA LYS A 120 -6.13 7.45 15.79
C LYS A 120 -5.82 6.12 16.46
N LYS A 121 -5.91 6.10 17.78
CA LYS A 121 -5.81 4.91 18.61
C LYS A 121 -7.19 4.26 18.76
N CYS A 122 -7.19 3.02 19.22
CA CYS A 122 -8.40 2.31 19.64
C CYS A 122 -9.13 3.14 20.71
N GLY A 123 -10.44 3.30 20.58
CA GLY A 123 -11.29 4.04 21.52
C GLY A 123 -11.49 3.38 22.90
N HIS A 124 -10.68 2.38 23.24
CA HIS A 124 -10.66 1.81 24.59
C HIS A 124 -9.58 2.51 25.40
N PRO A 125 -9.86 2.96 26.64
CA PRO A 125 -8.85 3.59 27.50
C PRO A 125 -7.56 2.77 27.58
N GLU A 126 -6.41 3.43 27.58
CA GLU A 126 -5.07 2.80 27.63
C GLU A 126 -4.71 1.88 26.45
N CYS A 127 -5.52 1.81 25.39
CA CYS A 127 -5.21 0.97 24.23
C CYS A 127 -4.39 1.73 23.17
N LEU A 128 -3.11 1.36 23.04
CA LEU A 128 -2.21 1.94 22.03
C LEU A 128 -2.31 1.30 20.63
N LYS A 129 -3.22 0.36 20.42
CA LYS A 129 -3.39 -0.31 19.11
C LYS A 129 -4.16 0.56 18.14
N TYR A 130 -3.83 0.48 16.86
CA TYR A 130 -4.64 1.06 15.80
C TYR A 130 -6.01 0.37 15.71
N PRO A 131 -7.10 1.14 15.53
CA PRO A 131 -8.41 0.58 15.35
C PRO A 131 -8.53 -0.07 13.97
N SER A 132 -9.23 -1.19 13.91
CA SER A 132 -9.57 -1.88 12.65
C SER A 132 -11.05 -2.27 12.57
N TYR A 133 -11.77 -2.20 13.69
CA TYR A 133 -13.17 -2.57 13.82
C TYR A 133 -14.05 -1.34 14.01
N GLY A 134 -15.21 -1.34 13.38
CA GLY A 134 -16.21 -0.28 13.48
C GLY A 134 -17.59 -0.81 13.11
N THR A 135 -18.55 0.10 12.97
CA THR A 135 -19.90 -0.24 12.51
C THR A 135 -19.90 -0.72 11.06
N GLU A 136 -20.82 -1.62 10.73
CA GLU A 136 -20.95 -2.10 9.35
C GLU A 136 -21.30 -0.95 8.39
N GLY A 137 -20.66 -0.93 7.21
CA GLY A 137 -20.79 0.14 6.22
C GLY A 137 -19.99 1.42 6.54
N SER A 138 -19.45 1.55 7.76
CA SER A 138 -18.61 2.69 8.11
C SER A 138 -17.21 2.57 7.50
N LYS A 139 -16.66 3.71 7.07
CA LYS A 139 -15.24 3.84 6.68
C LYS A 139 -14.33 4.15 7.88
N LYS A 140 -14.90 4.33 9.07
CA LYS A 140 -14.17 4.70 10.29
C LYS A 140 -14.06 3.48 11.19
N ALA A 141 -12.84 3.09 11.52
CA ALA A 141 -12.56 2.14 12.57
C ALA A 141 -12.44 2.87 13.91
N GLU A 142 -13.05 2.31 14.95
CA GLU A 142 -13.12 2.88 16.30
C GLU A 142 -12.35 2.03 17.31
N PHE A 143 -12.38 0.70 17.16
CA PHE A 143 -11.75 -0.22 18.12
C PHE A 143 -10.78 -1.17 17.44
N CYS A 144 -9.80 -1.68 18.19
CA CYS A 144 -8.97 -2.79 17.74
C CYS A 144 -9.72 -4.12 17.88
N ALA A 145 -9.21 -5.19 17.27
CA ALA A 145 -9.84 -6.52 17.34
C ALA A 145 -10.15 -7.02 18.76
N LYS A 146 -9.32 -6.65 19.76
CA LYS A 146 -9.52 -7.07 21.16
C LYS A 146 -10.65 -6.32 21.86
N HIS A 147 -10.95 -5.10 21.42
CA HIS A 147 -11.95 -4.22 22.04
C HIS A 147 -13.16 -4.01 21.12
N ALA A 148 -13.30 -4.84 20.08
CA ALA A 148 -14.44 -4.80 19.19
C ALA A 148 -15.69 -5.27 19.94
N LYS A 149 -16.77 -4.47 19.88
CA LYS A 149 -18.08 -4.88 20.40
C LYS A 149 -18.65 -6.00 19.51
N PRO A 150 -19.57 -6.85 20.01
CA PRO A 150 -20.09 -8.00 19.26
C PRO A 150 -20.65 -7.69 17.86
N ALA A 151 -21.25 -6.51 17.67
CA ALA A 151 -21.80 -6.06 16.39
C ALA A 151 -20.76 -5.38 15.46
N MET A 152 -19.51 -5.21 15.90
CA MET A 152 -18.48 -4.52 15.12
C MET A 152 -17.78 -5.45 14.15
N VAL A 153 -17.44 -4.91 13.00
CA VAL A 153 -16.82 -5.65 11.91
C VAL A 153 -15.51 -4.97 11.51
N ASN A 154 -14.57 -5.72 10.94
CA ASN A 154 -13.32 -5.13 10.47
C ASN A 154 -13.60 -4.26 9.23
N VAL A 155 -13.48 -2.94 9.36
CA VAL A 155 -13.78 -1.95 8.30
C VAL A 155 -12.54 -1.52 7.52
N VAL A 156 -11.35 -1.89 8.00
CA VAL A 156 -10.06 -1.57 7.35
C VAL A 156 -9.65 -2.67 6.37
N ALA A 157 -9.97 -3.92 6.69
CA ALA A 157 -9.73 -5.05 5.81
C ALA A 157 -10.58 -4.92 4.54
N LYS A 158 -9.97 -5.22 3.39
CA LYS A 158 -10.68 -5.27 2.12
C LYS A 158 -11.72 -6.38 2.17
N ARG A 159 -12.89 -6.08 1.64
CA ARG A 159 -14.00 -7.03 1.48
C ARG A 159 -14.23 -7.31 0.01
N CYS A 160 -14.79 -8.48 -0.24
CA CYS A 160 -15.38 -8.81 -1.52
C CYS A 160 -16.38 -7.72 -1.91
N GLY A 161 -16.36 -7.31 -3.18
CA GLY A 161 -17.25 -6.29 -3.73
C GLY A 161 -18.71 -6.73 -3.85
N TYR A 162 -19.03 -7.98 -3.52
CA TYR A 162 -20.41 -8.47 -3.47
C TYR A 162 -21.13 -7.95 -2.21
N PRO A 163 -22.33 -7.37 -2.32
CA PRO A 163 -23.09 -6.84 -1.18
C PRO A 163 -23.25 -7.87 -0.06
N GLY A 164 -22.97 -7.49 1.19
CA GLY A 164 -23.07 -8.37 2.36
C GLY A 164 -21.96 -9.42 2.49
N CYS A 165 -21.00 -9.49 1.56
CA CYS A 165 -19.92 -10.46 1.65
C CYS A 165 -18.77 -9.98 2.54
N VAL A 166 -18.56 -10.66 3.67
CA VAL A 166 -17.48 -10.35 4.63
C VAL A 166 -16.15 -11.02 4.31
N THR A 167 -16.10 -11.84 3.26
CA THR A 167 -14.88 -12.58 2.90
C THR A 167 -13.84 -11.68 2.22
N HIS A 168 -12.57 -11.96 2.47
CA HIS A 168 -11.48 -11.21 1.84
C HIS A 168 -11.44 -11.48 0.33
N PRO A 169 -11.27 -10.44 -0.51
CA PRO A 169 -11.21 -10.63 -1.95
C PRO A 169 -9.89 -11.29 -2.34
N SER A 170 -9.96 -12.25 -3.26
CA SER A 170 -8.81 -12.95 -3.83
C SER A 170 -8.79 -12.92 -5.35
N TYR A 171 -9.91 -12.64 -6.01
CA TYR A 171 -10.10 -12.63 -7.45
C TYR A 171 -10.29 -11.20 -7.99
N GLY A 172 -9.81 -10.96 -9.20
CA GLY A 172 -9.91 -9.69 -9.90
C GLY A 172 -9.61 -9.87 -11.39
N THR A 173 -9.50 -8.77 -12.12
CA THR A 173 -9.22 -8.80 -13.57
C THR A 173 -7.90 -9.50 -13.90
N ALA A 174 -7.79 -10.16 -15.06
CA ALA A 174 -6.63 -10.93 -15.51
C ALA A 174 -5.26 -10.22 -15.36
N ASN A 175 -5.23 -8.90 -15.58
CA ASN A 175 -4.04 -8.05 -15.48
C ASN A 175 -4.04 -7.11 -14.27
N GLY A 176 -5.04 -7.24 -13.40
CA GLY A 176 -5.23 -6.38 -12.24
C GLY A 176 -4.35 -6.79 -11.08
N LYS A 177 -3.68 -5.83 -10.44
CA LYS A 177 -2.98 -6.02 -9.15
C LYS A 177 -3.92 -5.95 -7.94
N LYS A 178 -5.24 -5.77 -8.17
CA LYS A 178 -6.25 -5.57 -7.13
C LYS A 178 -7.26 -6.71 -7.19
N ALA A 179 -7.40 -7.42 -6.07
CA ALA A 179 -8.52 -8.34 -5.88
C ALA A 179 -9.77 -7.54 -5.49
N GLU A 180 -10.89 -7.87 -6.12
CA GLU A 180 -12.19 -7.22 -5.97
C GLU A 180 -13.22 -8.19 -5.38
N PHE A 181 -13.17 -9.47 -5.75
CA PHE A 181 -14.15 -10.47 -5.33
C PHE A 181 -13.49 -11.65 -4.63
N CYS A 182 -14.24 -12.40 -3.82
CA CYS A 182 -13.78 -13.67 -3.25
C CYS A 182 -14.00 -14.81 -4.24
N ALA A 183 -13.47 -16.00 -3.94
CA ALA A 183 -13.63 -17.18 -4.79
C ALA A 183 -15.09 -17.51 -5.14
N LYS A 184 -16.00 -17.32 -4.17
CA LYS A 184 -17.44 -17.61 -4.35
C LYS A 184 -18.16 -16.59 -5.24
N HIS A 185 -17.62 -15.37 -5.36
CA HIS A 185 -18.22 -14.29 -6.13
C HIS A 185 -17.33 -13.87 -7.32
N ALA A 186 -16.39 -14.73 -7.70
CA ALA A 186 -15.57 -14.52 -8.88
C ALA A 186 -16.43 -14.73 -10.13
N LYS A 187 -16.40 -13.77 -11.05
CA LYS A 187 -16.99 -13.94 -12.39
C LYS A 187 -16.10 -14.86 -13.22
N GLU A 188 -16.65 -15.44 -14.29
CA GLU A 188 -15.93 -16.42 -15.15
C GLU A 188 -14.59 -15.89 -15.67
N ASP A 189 -14.50 -14.58 -15.97
CA ASP A 189 -13.28 -13.95 -16.49
C ASP A 189 -12.27 -13.51 -15.39
N MET A 190 -12.60 -13.71 -14.11
CA MET A 190 -11.77 -13.27 -13.00
C MET A 190 -10.72 -14.30 -12.60
N VAL A 191 -9.51 -13.83 -12.37
CA VAL A 191 -8.38 -14.66 -11.93
C VAL A 191 -8.03 -14.35 -10.48
N SER A 192 -7.48 -15.32 -9.76
CA SER A 192 -6.94 -15.09 -8.43
C SER A 192 -5.73 -14.15 -8.52
N VAL A 193 -5.84 -12.96 -7.93
CA VAL A 193 -4.82 -11.90 -7.94
C VAL A 193 -3.74 -12.15 -6.88
N HIS A 194 -4.11 -12.79 -5.79
CA HIS A 194 -3.19 -13.26 -4.74
C HIS A 194 -2.75 -14.72 -4.96
N GLY A 195 -3.34 -15.36 -5.97
CA GLY A 195 -2.92 -16.67 -6.46
C GLY A 195 -1.66 -16.49 -7.28
N TYR A 196 -0.56 -16.96 -6.72
CA TYR A 196 0.57 -17.58 -7.41
C TYR A 196 0.79 -17.28 -8.91
N LYS A 197 2.05 -16.97 -9.28
CA LYS A 197 2.44 -16.83 -10.68
C LYS A 197 1.95 -18.02 -11.51
N LYS A 198 1.26 -17.75 -12.61
CA LYS A 198 0.86 -18.77 -13.59
C LYS A 198 2.10 -19.39 -14.24
N CYS A 199 1.95 -20.62 -14.69
CA CYS A 199 2.94 -21.29 -15.53
C CYS A 199 3.19 -20.48 -16.81
N GLY A 200 4.45 -20.27 -17.18
CA GLY A 200 4.86 -19.57 -18.40
C GLY A 200 4.62 -20.36 -19.70
N HIS A 201 4.12 -21.59 -19.61
CA HIS A 201 3.74 -22.38 -20.79
C HIS A 201 2.45 -21.83 -21.42
N PRO A 202 2.42 -21.59 -22.75
CA PRO A 202 1.23 -21.13 -23.46
C PRO A 202 0.02 -22.00 -23.14
N GLY A 203 -1.12 -21.37 -22.81
CA GLY A 203 -2.37 -22.07 -22.46
C GLY A 203 -2.42 -22.74 -21.09
N CYS A 204 -1.36 -22.68 -20.27
CA CYS A 204 -1.36 -23.33 -18.96
C CYS A 204 -1.90 -22.42 -17.84
N ILE A 205 -3.01 -22.83 -17.21
CA ILE A 205 -3.59 -22.10 -16.06
C ILE A 205 -3.07 -22.56 -14.69
N LYS A 206 -2.18 -23.56 -14.65
CA LYS A 206 -1.64 -24.12 -13.41
C LYS A 206 -0.65 -23.16 -12.76
N GLN A 207 -0.55 -23.23 -11.44
CA GLN A 207 0.45 -22.51 -10.65
C GLN A 207 1.88 -22.90 -11.06
N SER A 208 2.74 -21.91 -11.26
CA SER A 208 4.19 -22.13 -11.31
C SER A 208 4.74 -22.43 -9.92
N PHE A 209 5.52 -23.50 -9.83
CA PHE A 209 6.25 -23.90 -8.63
C PHE A 209 7.75 -24.06 -8.90
N PHE A 210 8.13 -24.27 -10.17
CA PHE A 210 9.46 -24.67 -10.59
C PHE A 210 10.19 -23.52 -11.28
N GLY A 211 11.48 -23.37 -10.96
CA GLY A 211 12.38 -22.39 -11.57
C GLY A 211 13.84 -22.81 -11.33
N MET A 212 14.79 -21.99 -11.79
CA MET A 212 16.22 -22.25 -11.57
C MET A 212 16.57 -22.24 -10.08
N ALA A 213 17.58 -23.04 -9.68
CA ALA A 213 17.97 -23.23 -8.27
C ALA A 213 18.24 -21.94 -7.50
N ASP A 214 18.84 -20.94 -8.16
CA ASP A 214 19.14 -19.63 -7.56
C ASP A 214 18.02 -18.59 -7.74
N SER A 215 16.98 -18.94 -8.50
CA SER A 215 15.85 -18.05 -8.75
C SER A 215 14.81 -18.15 -7.65
N LYS A 216 14.48 -17.03 -7.01
CA LYS A 216 13.33 -16.94 -6.09
C LYS A 216 11.99 -16.86 -6.83
N LYS A 217 11.98 -16.91 -8.17
CA LYS A 217 10.80 -16.73 -9.00
C LYS A 217 10.43 -18.05 -9.68
N PRO A 218 9.25 -18.63 -9.39
CA PRO A 218 8.77 -19.78 -10.14
C PRO A 218 8.30 -19.36 -11.54
N GLU A 219 8.52 -20.24 -12.50
CA GLU A 219 8.26 -20.02 -13.94
C GLU A 219 7.31 -21.07 -14.50
N LEU A 220 7.49 -22.36 -14.16
CA LEU A 220 6.70 -23.45 -14.72
C LEU A 220 5.98 -24.26 -13.63
N CYS A 221 4.87 -24.90 -14.00
CA CYS A 221 4.17 -25.85 -13.14
C CYS A 221 4.91 -27.20 -13.11
N SER A 222 4.52 -28.12 -12.23
CA SER A 222 5.16 -29.44 -12.12
C SER A 222 5.15 -30.26 -13.41
N GLN A 223 4.16 -30.07 -14.28
CA GLN A 223 4.04 -30.81 -15.54
C GLN A 223 4.87 -30.20 -16.68
N HIS A 224 5.22 -28.92 -16.56
CA HIS A 224 6.03 -28.22 -17.55
C HIS A 224 7.43 -27.93 -17.01
N ALA A 225 7.81 -28.51 -15.86
CA ALA A 225 9.13 -28.34 -15.28
C ALA A 225 10.17 -29.04 -16.16
N LYS A 226 11.25 -28.33 -16.50
CA LYS A 226 12.42 -28.92 -17.17
C LYS A 226 13.26 -29.70 -16.17
N ALA A 227 14.08 -30.64 -16.64
CA ALA A 227 14.92 -31.50 -15.80
C ALA A 227 15.80 -30.70 -14.81
N ASP A 228 16.28 -29.53 -15.21
CA ASP A 228 17.15 -28.66 -14.39
C ASP A 228 16.40 -27.70 -13.46
N MET A 229 15.07 -27.76 -13.40
CA MET A 229 14.26 -26.85 -12.57
C MET A 229 13.91 -27.47 -11.22
N VAL A 230 14.03 -26.69 -10.15
CA VAL A 230 13.68 -27.09 -8.79
C VAL A 230 12.43 -26.37 -8.29
N ASN A 231 11.74 -26.94 -7.31
CA ASN A 231 10.61 -26.28 -6.68
C ASN A 231 11.08 -25.11 -5.79
N VAL A 232 10.99 -23.89 -6.30
CA VAL A 232 11.45 -22.67 -5.61
C VAL A 232 10.43 -22.12 -4.60
N VAL A 233 9.21 -22.66 -4.61
CA VAL A 233 8.10 -22.25 -3.73
C VAL A 233 8.03 -23.09 -2.45
N ARG A 234 8.23 -24.41 -2.57
CA ARG A 234 8.26 -25.37 -1.44
C ARG A 234 9.67 -25.94 -1.31
N LYS A 235 10.32 -25.63 -0.19
CA LYS A 235 11.65 -26.18 0.11
C LYS A 235 11.57 -27.68 0.39
N ILE A 236 12.57 -28.42 -0.11
CA ILE A 236 12.80 -29.82 0.23
C ILE A 236 13.60 -29.87 1.54
N CYS A 237 13.39 -30.91 2.33
CA CYS A 237 14.14 -31.17 3.55
C CYS A 237 15.65 -31.20 3.24
N ILE A 238 16.46 -30.48 4.00
CA ILE A 238 17.93 -30.45 3.82
C ILE A 238 18.60 -31.77 4.26
N ARG A 239 17.86 -32.74 4.81
CA ARG A 239 18.43 -34.02 5.25
C ARG A 239 18.82 -34.85 4.01
N PRO A 240 20.09 -35.27 3.88
CA PRO A 240 20.53 -36.16 2.80
C PRO A 240 19.63 -37.41 2.71
N GLY A 241 19.19 -37.75 1.50
CA GLY A 241 18.25 -38.87 1.27
C GLY A 241 16.78 -38.58 1.60
N CYS A 242 16.38 -37.33 1.88
CA CYS A 242 14.99 -36.99 2.19
C CYS A 242 14.33 -36.08 1.13
N ASN A 243 13.49 -36.67 0.27
CA ASN A 243 12.72 -35.93 -0.75
C ASN A 243 11.39 -35.35 -0.22
N LYS A 244 11.25 -35.14 1.09
CA LYS A 244 10.00 -34.63 1.69
C LYS A 244 10.04 -33.11 1.82
N TYR A 245 8.89 -32.47 1.58
CA TYR A 245 8.77 -31.01 1.70
C TYR A 245 8.82 -30.54 3.16
N THR A 246 9.42 -29.37 3.38
CA THR A 246 9.42 -28.67 4.67
C THR A 246 8.01 -28.15 4.98
N SER A 247 7.52 -28.31 6.21
CA SER A 247 6.21 -27.76 6.61
C SER A 247 6.28 -26.24 6.72
N ILE A 248 5.30 -25.53 6.17
CA ILE A 248 5.13 -24.10 6.43
C ILE A 248 4.58 -23.97 7.85
N GLY A 249 5.36 -23.42 8.78
CA GLY A 249 4.90 -23.14 10.14
C GLY A 249 3.75 -22.13 10.12
N ALA A 250 2.59 -22.53 10.63
CA ALA A 250 1.42 -21.69 10.77
C ALA A 250 1.45 -20.93 12.10
N ASP A 251 2.43 -20.04 12.31
CA ASP A 251 2.48 -19.20 13.52
C ASP A 251 3.16 -17.85 13.26
N GLY A 252 2.36 -16.78 13.20
CA GLY A 252 2.79 -15.40 13.51
C GLY A 252 3.88 -14.74 12.64
N PRO A 253 4.19 -13.46 12.90
CA PRO A 253 4.88 -12.55 11.97
C PRO A 253 6.39 -12.79 11.82
N THR A 254 6.97 -13.80 12.47
CA THR A 254 8.40 -14.11 12.38
C THR A 254 8.65 -15.21 11.35
N LYS A 255 9.03 -14.80 10.14
CA LYS A 255 9.37 -15.64 8.98
C LYS A 255 10.62 -16.54 9.19
N LYS A 256 10.66 -17.41 10.19
CA LYS A 256 11.66 -18.50 10.20
C LYS A 256 11.14 -19.62 9.30
N LYS A 257 11.69 -19.71 8.08
CA LYS A 257 11.36 -20.77 7.10
C LYS A 257 11.86 -22.11 7.65
N ALA A 258 10.99 -23.12 7.66
CA ALA A 258 11.40 -24.46 8.09
C ALA A 258 12.42 -25.06 7.10
N GLU A 259 13.50 -25.61 7.65
CA GLU A 259 14.63 -26.21 6.91
C GLU A 259 14.51 -27.74 6.82
N PHE A 260 13.69 -28.33 7.68
CA PHE A 260 13.47 -29.77 7.78
C PHE A 260 11.98 -30.12 7.61
N CYS A 261 11.69 -31.30 7.05
CA CYS A 261 10.33 -31.82 6.96
C CYS A 261 9.78 -32.17 8.37
N PRO A 262 8.46 -32.34 8.56
CA PRO A 262 7.89 -32.60 9.88
C PRO A 262 8.43 -33.87 10.56
N LYS A 263 8.99 -34.83 9.79
CA LYS A 263 9.66 -36.02 10.33
C LYS A 263 11.09 -35.74 10.83
N HIS A 264 11.71 -34.64 10.40
CA HIS A 264 13.09 -34.27 10.70
C HIS A 264 13.21 -32.97 11.51
N THR A 265 12.09 -32.34 11.87
CA THR A 265 12.06 -31.26 12.85
C THR A 265 12.23 -31.82 14.27
N ARG A 266 13.46 -31.83 14.80
CA ARG A 266 13.69 -32.07 16.23
C ARG A 266 13.24 -30.83 17.02
N GLY A 267 12.26 -30.99 17.92
CA GLY A 267 11.86 -29.95 18.89
C GLY A 267 10.39 -29.53 18.86
N ARG A 268 9.45 -30.44 19.12
CA ARG A 268 8.17 -30.07 19.75
C ARG A 268 8.22 -30.54 21.20
N LYS A 269 8.47 -29.62 22.15
CA LYS A 269 8.05 -29.84 23.54
C LYS A 269 6.53 -30.05 23.48
N LYS A 270 6.07 -31.29 23.69
CA LYS A 270 4.65 -31.56 23.95
C LYS A 270 4.28 -30.73 25.18
N ARG A 271 3.41 -29.71 25.04
CA ARG A 271 2.79 -29.08 26.21
C ARG A 271 2.04 -30.19 26.96
N PRO A 272 2.32 -30.44 28.25
CA PRO A 272 1.55 -31.42 29.00
C PRO A 272 0.08 -30.97 29.03
N ARG A 273 -0.83 -31.90 28.73
CA ARG A 273 -2.27 -31.71 28.94
C ARG A 273 -2.53 -31.73 30.45
N GLY A 274 -2.33 -30.59 31.11
CA GLY A 274 -2.74 -30.38 32.49
C GLY A 274 -4.26 -30.23 32.54
N ARG A 275 -4.96 -31.32 32.88
CA ARG A 275 -6.35 -31.31 33.33
C ARG A 275 -6.31 -31.03 34.84
N PRO A 276 -6.80 -29.88 35.35
CA PRO A 276 -6.93 -29.72 36.79
C PRO A 276 -8.07 -30.63 37.27
N LYS A 277 -7.73 -31.72 37.97
CA LYS A 277 -8.66 -32.41 38.86
C LYS A 277 -8.86 -31.48 40.05
N LYS A 278 -10.08 -30.93 40.21
CA LYS A 278 -10.54 -30.40 41.49
C LYS A 278 -10.49 -31.56 42.50
N LYS A 279 -9.77 -31.38 43.59
CA LYS A 279 -9.92 -32.12 44.84
C LYS A 279 -10.08 -31.09 45.95
N SER A 280 -11.31 -31.00 46.43
CA SER A 280 -11.75 -30.88 47.82
C SER A 280 -13.25 -30.61 47.76
#